data_AF-R5BPN2-F1
#
_entry.id   AF-R5BPN2-F1
#
_cell.length_a   1.000
_cell.length_b   1.000
_cell.length_c   1.000
_cell.angle_alpha   90.00
_cell.angle_beta   90.00
_cell.angle_gamma   90.00
#
_symmetry.space_group_name_H-M   'P 1'
#
loop_
_entity.id
_entity.type
_entity.pdbx_description
1 polymer ?
#
loop_
_entity_poly.entity_id
_entity_poly.type
_entity_poly.pdbx_seq_one_letter_code
_entity_poly.pdbx_strand_id
1 'polypeptide(L)'
;MDLSKLVEEVMDLSTKQPDGVKFRDADTILADLIEECNFQVTGIADELLRLYLEAENKEDFKSLFFFMTEKNFEDYLLESKKVMEENIAKAEPRIIQVYLLDSDDAKESIIFQTDAPKAAIKDWVKTEHDSISFNYPFHHMVMGLLNEGYMVKLLYDRYSSKCSDVKLIDQYSCEEVYHVGYSIGNLLHHVTAFTSLYRNASGVPHIDLTDSMEISNLRKIAHELGIRFIKGNQFCFSKKKAHLCDLDTTDVERIARQERYVVIDGIMEDTKEECYVLTKKDLL
;
A
#
# COMPACT_ATOMS: atom_id res chain seq x y z
N MET A 1 19.47 42.65 1.00
CA MET A 1 19.22 42.90 2.42
C MET A 1 20.38 42.31 3.18
N ASP A 2 21.07 43.09 4.00
CA ASP A 2 22.14 42.57 4.83
C ASP A 2 21.48 41.86 6.03
N LEU A 3 21.65 40.54 6.11
CA LEU A 3 21.00 39.72 7.13
C LEU A 3 21.51 40.07 8.52
N SER A 4 22.80 40.41 8.65
CA SER A 4 23.41 40.79 9.93
C SER A 4 22.78 42.07 10.45
N LYS A 5 22.58 43.06 9.57
CA LYS A 5 21.92 44.31 9.93
C LYS A 5 20.47 44.09 10.38
N LEU A 6 19.75 43.19 9.71
CA LEU A 6 18.38 42.85 10.11
C LEU A 6 18.35 42.15 11.48
N VAL A 7 19.30 41.26 11.77
CA VAL A 7 19.42 40.62 13.09
C VAL A 7 19.66 41.67 14.18
N GLU A 8 20.56 42.63 13.97
CA GLU A 8 20.81 43.73 14.91
C GLU A 8 19.55 44.57 15.15
N GLU A 9 18.82 44.91 14.08
CA GLU A 9 17.55 45.65 14.16
C GLU A 9 16.48 44.88 14.97
N VAL A 10 16.35 43.56 14.75
CA VAL A 10 15.41 42.71 15.50
C VAL A 10 15.82 42.61 16.98
N MET A 11 17.11 42.45 17.28
CA MET A 11 17.62 42.41 18.65
C MET A 11 17.33 43.72 19.40
N ASP A 12 17.60 44.86 18.76
CA ASP A 12 17.31 46.18 19.34
C ASP A 12 15.80 46.36 19.62
N LEU A 13 14.93 45.96 18.68
CA LEU A 13 13.48 46.00 18.86
C LEU A 13 12.99 45.08 19.99
N SER A 14 13.60 43.91 20.15
CA SER A 14 13.26 42.96 21.22
C SER A 14 13.47 43.59 22.61
N THR A 15 14.58 44.33 22.81
CA THR A 15 14.87 45.00 24.10
C THR A 15 13.93 46.16 24.44
N LYS A 16 13.17 46.66 23.47
CA LYS A 16 12.28 47.83 23.61
C LYS A 16 10.81 47.45 23.74
N GLN A 17 10.50 46.15 23.80
CA GLN A 17 9.12 45.70 23.94
C GLN A 17 8.56 46.12 25.32
N PRO A 18 7.27 46.51 25.38
CA PRO A 18 6.63 46.93 26.63
C PRO A 18 6.37 45.73 27.57
N ASP A 19 6.72 45.87 28.85
CA ASP A 19 6.47 44.84 29.88
C ASP A 19 4.97 44.61 30.14
N GLY A 20 4.57 43.33 30.27
CA GLY A 20 3.29 42.94 30.87
C GLY A 20 2.07 42.86 29.95
N VAL A 21 2.23 42.89 28.62
CA VAL A 21 1.13 42.76 27.66
C VAL A 21 1.33 41.56 26.74
N LYS A 22 0.23 40.86 26.39
CA LYS A 22 0.18 39.78 25.39
C LYS A 22 0.47 40.30 23.97
N PHE A 23 1.72 40.66 23.68
CA PHE A 23 2.17 40.98 22.32
C PHE A 23 2.94 39.79 21.73
N ARG A 24 2.80 39.61 20.42
CA ARG A 24 3.53 38.59 19.65
C ARG A 24 4.94 39.11 19.38
N ASP A 25 5.87 38.79 20.26
CA ASP A 25 7.29 39.13 20.15
C ASP A 25 8.07 38.07 19.35
N ALA A 26 9.39 38.24 19.22
CA ALA A 26 10.23 37.32 18.47
C ALA A 26 10.16 35.89 19.02
N ASP A 27 10.06 35.72 20.34
CA ASP A 27 9.96 34.42 20.99
C ASP A 27 8.61 33.75 20.70
N THR A 28 7.51 34.51 20.78
CA THR A 28 6.17 34.00 20.46
C THR A 28 6.05 33.62 18.98
N ILE A 29 6.64 34.41 18.06
CA ILE A 29 6.69 34.07 16.63
C ILE A 29 7.49 32.78 16.40
N LEU A 30 8.64 32.64 17.06
CA LEU A 30 9.47 31.43 16.95
C LEU A 30 8.72 30.20 17.47
N ALA A 31 8.03 30.32 18.61
CA ALA A 31 7.20 29.26 19.16
C ALA A 31 6.09 28.83 18.18
N ASP A 32 5.36 29.78 17.60
CA ASP A 32 4.31 29.50 16.60
C ASP A 32 4.87 28.72 15.40
N LEU A 33 6.03 29.14 14.87
CA LEU A 33 6.68 28.47 13.73
C LEU A 33 7.13 27.04 14.05
N ILE A 34 7.58 26.80 15.28
CA ILE A 34 7.96 25.45 15.75
C ILE A 34 6.72 24.58 15.94
N GLU A 35 5.63 25.13 16.49
CA GLU A 35 4.37 24.39 16.69
C GLU A 35 3.72 23.99 15.36
N GLU A 36 3.86 24.81 14.32
CA GLU A 36 3.41 24.48 12.96
C GLU A 36 4.20 23.33 12.30
N CYS A 37 5.40 22.99 12.80
CA CYS A 37 6.20 21.88 12.27
C CYS A 37 5.66 20.51 12.72
N ASN A 38 5.28 19.65 11.76
CA ASN A 38 4.92 18.26 12.06
C ASN A 38 6.16 17.35 12.18
N PHE A 39 6.76 17.32 13.37
CA PHE A 39 7.94 16.48 13.66
C PHE A 39 7.67 14.96 13.68
N GLN A 40 6.41 14.51 13.60
CA GLN A 40 6.05 13.08 13.65
C GLN A 40 6.01 12.42 12.26
N VAL A 41 5.73 13.20 11.20
CA VAL A 41 5.57 12.68 9.83
C VAL A 41 6.73 13.10 8.94
N THR A 42 7.34 14.23 9.23
CA THR A 42 8.41 14.78 8.40
C THR A 42 9.75 14.18 8.85
N GLY A 43 10.57 13.71 7.91
CA GLY A 43 11.93 13.20 8.17
C GLY A 43 12.93 14.28 8.65
N ILE A 44 12.47 15.25 9.46
CA ILE A 44 13.26 16.34 10.02
C ILE A 44 14.43 15.80 10.85
N ALA A 45 14.26 14.67 11.54
CA ALA A 45 15.36 14.04 12.27
C ALA A 45 16.53 13.67 11.34
N ASP A 46 16.25 13.09 10.18
CA ASP A 46 17.30 12.72 9.20
C ASP A 46 18.00 13.96 8.64
N GLU A 47 17.24 15.02 8.36
CA GLU A 47 17.81 16.28 7.87
C GLU A 47 18.65 16.98 8.95
N LEU A 48 18.19 16.99 10.20
CA LEU A 48 18.96 17.50 11.33
C LEU A 48 20.29 16.76 11.49
N LEU A 49 20.28 15.43 11.40
CA LEU A 49 21.48 14.60 11.45
C LEU A 49 22.42 14.89 10.27
N ARG A 50 21.87 15.09 9.07
CA ARG A 50 22.64 15.48 7.88
C ARG A 50 23.29 16.84 8.05
N LEU A 51 22.53 17.84 8.51
CA LEU A 51 23.06 19.18 8.80
C LEU A 51 24.19 19.11 9.84
N TYR A 52 24.06 18.28 10.88
CA TYR A 52 25.16 18.05 11.80
C TYR A 52 26.38 17.47 11.09
N LEU A 53 26.24 16.52 10.15
CA LEU A 53 27.36 15.97 9.39
C LEU A 53 28.01 17.00 8.45
N GLU A 54 27.23 17.91 7.89
CA GLU A 54 27.68 18.93 6.94
C GLU A 54 28.21 20.21 7.58
N ALA A 55 27.82 20.51 8.84
CA ALA A 55 28.21 21.74 9.52
C ALA A 55 29.74 21.90 9.63
N GLU A 56 30.27 23.06 9.21
CA GLU A 56 31.71 23.35 9.36
C GLU A 56 32.11 23.45 10.83
N ASN A 57 31.28 24.10 11.65
CA ASN A 57 31.47 24.20 13.09
C ASN A 57 30.44 23.33 13.84
N LYS A 58 30.90 22.17 14.34
CA LYS A 58 30.05 21.26 15.11
C LYS A 58 29.64 21.81 16.47
N GLU A 59 30.47 22.66 17.09
CA GLU A 59 30.21 23.18 18.44
C GLU A 59 29.12 24.26 18.42
N ASP A 60 29.08 25.10 17.37
CA ASP A 60 27.98 26.06 17.19
C ASP A 60 26.66 25.33 16.95
N PHE A 61 26.68 24.25 16.15
CA PHE A 61 25.49 23.41 15.95
C PHE A 61 24.99 22.80 17.27
N LYS A 62 25.89 22.21 18.06
CA LYS A 62 25.52 21.62 19.37
C LYS A 62 24.98 22.68 20.33
N SER A 63 25.59 23.88 20.32
CA SER A 63 25.13 25.00 21.14
C SER A 63 23.73 25.46 20.73
N LEU A 64 23.44 25.53 19.42
CA LEU A 64 22.11 25.84 18.92
C LEU A 64 21.11 24.74 19.27
N PHE A 65 21.46 23.46 19.09
CA PHE A 65 20.60 22.34 19.45
C PHE A 65 20.26 22.37 20.95
N PHE A 66 21.25 22.59 21.81
CA PHE A 66 21.05 22.71 23.25
C PHE A 66 20.17 23.91 23.60
N PHE A 67 20.37 25.06 22.96
CA PHE A 67 19.53 26.24 23.16
C PHE A 67 18.06 25.97 22.83
N MET A 68 17.79 25.23 21.74
CA MET A 68 16.42 24.96 21.29
C MET A 68 15.71 23.85 22.09
N THR A 69 16.45 22.88 22.63
CA THR A 69 15.87 21.65 23.20
C THR A 69 16.12 21.48 24.69
N GLU A 70 17.03 22.27 25.26
CA GLU A 70 17.61 22.08 26.59
C GLU A 70 18.21 20.68 26.81
N LYS A 71 18.57 19.98 25.73
CA LYS A 71 19.21 18.66 25.73
C LYS A 71 20.54 18.72 25.00
N ASN A 72 21.53 17.98 25.50
CA ASN A 72 22.76 17.81 24.74
C ASN A 72 22.48 16.97 23.49
N PHE A 73 23.14 17.31 22.39
CA PHE A 73 22.96 16.58 21.14
C PHE A 73 23.40 15.12 21.27
N GLU A 74 24.47 14.87 22.02
CA GLU A 74 24.95 13.53 22.34
C GLU A 74 23.90 12.69 23.08
N ASP A 75 23.18 13.28 24.04
CA ASP A 75 22.12 12.58 24.80
C ASP A 75 20.97 12.19 23.86
N TYR A 76 20.55 13.10 22.97
CA TYR A 76 19.56 12.83 21.94
C TYR A 76 19.99 11.67 21.01
N LEU A 77 21.24 11.65 20.56
CA LEU A 77 21.76 10.57 19.71
C LEU A 77 21.76 9.22 20.43
N LEU A 78 22.21 9.20 21.69
CA LEU A 78 22.26 7.97 22.49
C LEU A 78 20.86 7.42 22.78
N GLU A 79 19.92 8.27 23.15
CA GLU A 79 18.52 7.88 23.37
C GLU A 79 17.87 7.37 22.08
N SER A 80 18.01 8.12 20.99
CA SER A 80 17.49 7.75 19.67
C SER A 80 18.04 6.39 19.23
N LYS A 81 19.37 6.22 19.31
CA LYS A 81 20.03 4.96 18.97
C LYS A 81 19.50 3.81 19.81
N LYS A 82 19.44 3.98 21.15
CA LYS A 82 18.97 2.95 22.07
C LYS A 82 17.54 2.51 21.74
N VAL A 83 16.62 3.47 21.60
CA VAL A 83 15.21 3.17 21.31
C VAL A 83 15.07 2.49 19.95
N MET A 84 15.79 2.97 18.93
CA MET A 84 15.76 2.35 17.60
C MET A 84 16.34 0.94 17.60
N GLU A 85 17.47 0.70 18.29
CA GLU A 85 18.06 -0.63 18.45
C GLU A 85 17.12 -1.57 19.22
N GLU A 86 16.46 -1.10 20.28
CA GLU A 86 15.43 -1.86 20.99
C GLU A 86 14.24 -2.21 20.09
N ASN A 87 13.78 -1.27 19.26
CA ASN A 87 12.69 -1.52 18.31
C ASN A 87 13.10 -2.57 17.27
N ILE A 88 14.31 -2.46 16.73
CA ILE A 88 14.88 -3.45 15.80
C ILE A 88 15.02 -4.83 16.47
N ALA A 89 15.41 -4.88 17.75
CA ALA A 89 15.57 -6.13 18.50
C ALA A 89 14.23 -6.76 18.93
N LYS A 90 13.20 -5.94 19.18
CA LYS A 90 11.83 -6.40 19.47
C LYS A 90 11.08 -6.82 18.22
N ALA A 91 11.42 -6.24 17.07
CA ALA A 91 10.94 -6.72 15.81
C ALA A 91 11.46 -8.14 15.62
N GLU A 92 10.56 -9.10 15.37
CA GLU A 92 10.90 -10.38 14.76
C GLU A 92 10.57 -10.27 13.27
N PRO A 93 11.41 -9.58 12.49
CA PRO A 93 11.10 -9.33 11.10
C PRO A 93 11.13 -10.65 10.35
N ARG A 94 9.98 -11.01 9.79
CA ARG A 94 9.81 -12.20 8.97
C ARG A 94 10.03 -11.84 7.52
N ILE A 95 10.70 -12.72 6.81
CA ILE A 95 10.72 -12.67 5.35
C ILE A 95 9.49 -13.43 4.89
N ILE A 96 8.60 -12.74 4.16
CA ILE A 96 7.40 -13.33 3.60
C ILE A 96 7.43 -13.24 2.10
N GLN A 97 6.90 -14.29 1.46
CA GLN A 97 6.68 -14.31 0.02
C GLN A 97 5.19 -14.34 -0.25
N VAL A 98 4.71 -13.42 -1.08
CA VAL A 98 3.30 -13.29 -1.42
C VAL A 98 3.15 -13.48 -2.93
N TYR A 99 2.47 -14.55 -3.33
CA TYR A 99 2.20 -14.89 -4.71
C TYR A 99 0.92 -14.25 -5.22
N LEU A 100 0.92 -13.90 -6.50
CA LEU A 100 -0.28 -13.44 -7.19
C LEU A 100 -1.10 -14.63 -7.71
N LEU A 101 -2.41 -14.61 -7.49
CA LEU A 101 -3.44 -15.45 -8.13
C LEU A 101 -3.11 -16.95 -8.15
N ASP A 102 -2.81 -17.57 -7.01
CA ASP A 102 -2.43 -19.00 -6.92
C ASP A 102 -1.30 -19.38 -7.92
N SER A 103 -0.43 -18.44 -8.30
CA SER A 103 0.73 -18.75 -9.13
C SER A 103 1.76 -19.51 -8.31
N ASP A 104 2.37 -20.52 -8.93
CA ASP A 104 3.60 -21.15 -8.43
C ASP A 104 4.86 -20.58 -9.11
N ASP A 105 4.70 -19.67 -10.09
CA ASP A 105 5.84 -18.95 -10.68
C ASP A 105 6.34 -17.91 -9.69
N ALA A 106 7.54 -18.13 -9.17
CA ALA A 106 8.18 -17.25 -8.20
C ALA A 106 8.38 -15.82 -8.74
N LYS A 107 8.40 -15.62 -10.07
CA LYS A 107 8.45 -14.28 -10.67
C LYS A 107 7.16 -13.49 -10.49
N GLU A 108 6.04 -14.19 -10.27
CA GLU A 108 4.72 -13.62 -9.99
C GLU A 108 4.49 -13.47 -8.48
N SER A 109 5.55 -13.15 -7.73
CA SER A 109 5.51 -12.92 -6.28
C SER A 109 6.23 -11.64 -5.88
N ILE A 110 5.93 -11.17 -4.67
CA ILE A 110 6.72 -10.17 -3.97
C ILE A 110 7.35 -10.83 -2.75
N ILE A 111 8.62 -10.52 -2.49
CA ILE A 111 9.30 -10.91 -1.25
C ILE A 111 9.63 -9.63 -0.50
N PHE A 112 9.19 -9.57 0.75
CA PHE A 112 9.54 -8.46 1.62
C PHE A 112 9.72 -8.93 3.06
N GLN A 113 10.52 -8.17 3.78
CA GLN A 113 10.72 -8.34 5.19
C GLN A 113 9.79 -7.41 5.95
N THR A 114 9.10 -7.92 6.97
CA THR A 114 8.17 -7.13 7.79
C THR A 114 8.10 -7.64 9.23
N ASP A 115 7.86 -6.73 10.16
CA ASP A 115 7.55 -7.03 11.57
C ASP A 115 6.04 -7.15 11.84
N ALA A 116 5.20 -6.98 10.81
CA ALA A 116 3.76 -7.08 10.93
C ALA A 116 3.32 -8.45 11.50
N PRO A 117 2.33 -8.48 12.42
CA PRO A 117 1.78 -9.72 12.93
C PRO A 117 1.09 -10.51 11.80
N LYS A 118 1.11 -11.84 11.88
CA LYS A 118 0.48 -12.72 10.86
C LYS A 118 -0.99 -12.38 10.59
N ALA A 119 -1.72 -11.87 11.59
CA ALA A 119 -3.09 -11.43 11.43
C ALA A 119 -3.21 -10.23 10.47
N ALA A 120 -2.40 -9.18 10.68
CA ALA A 120 -2.38 -8.00 9.82
C ALA A 120 -1.97 -8.37 8.39
N ILE A 121 -0.94 -9.20 8.22
CA ILE A 121 -0.52 -9.70 6.89
C ILE A 121 -1.69 -10.42 6.20
N LYS A 122 -2.39 -11.33 6.91
CA LYS A 122 -3.53 -12.05 6.35
C LYS A 122 -4.69 -11.13 5.97
N ASP A 123 -4.94 -10.09 6.75
CA ASP A 123 -6.02 -9.15 6.45
C ASP A 123 -5.67 -8.30 5.24
N TRP A 124 -4.42 -7.84 5.11
CA TRP A 124 -3.97 -7.16 3.89
C TRP A 124 -3.95 -8.06 2.65
N VAL A 125 -3.58 -9.34 2.78
CA VAL A 125 -3.67 -10.31 1.67
C VAL A 125 -5.12 -10.47 1.19
N LYS A 126 -6.10 -10.46 2.11
CA LYS A 126 -7.54 -10.49 1.76
C LYS A 126 -7.98 -9.18 1.11
N THR A 127 -7.56 -8.03 1.63
CA THR A 127 -7.91 -6.73 1.03
C THR A 127 -7.29 -6.57 -0.36
N GLU A 128 -6.06 -7.06 -0.55
CA GLU A 128 -5.38 -7.04 -1.84
C GLU A 128 -6.09 -7.91 -2.88
N HIS A 129 -6.67 -9.06 -2.46
CA HIS A 129 -7.52 -9.89 -3.32
C HIS A 129 -8.64 -9.08 -3.97
N ASP A 130 -9.17 -8.09 -3.26
CA ASP A 130 -10.25 -7.25 -3.77
C ASP A 130 -9.71 -6.11 -4.65
N SER A 131 -8.51 -5.58 -4.42
CA SER A 131 -8.02 -4.36 -5.07
C SER A 131 -6.89 -4.54 -6.09
N ILE A 132 -6.63 -5.76 -6.59
CA ILE A 132 -5.50 -6.06 -7.49
C ILE A 132 -5.44 -5.09 -8.68
N SER A 133 -4.46 -4.18 -8.66
CA SER A 133 -4.09 -3.32 -9.79
C SER A 133 -3.09 -4.06 -10.69
N PHE A 134 -3.37 -4.12 -12.00
CA PHE A 134 -2.51 -4.80 -12.97
C PHE A 134 -1.11 -4.19 -13.12
N ASN A 135 -0.98 -2.89 -12.79
CA ASN A 135 0.29 -2.18 -12.93
C ASN A 135 1.22 -2.41 -11.73
N TYR A 136 0.66 -2.67 -10.54
CA TYR A 136 1.44 -3.05 -9.37
C TYR A 136 0.55 -3.83 -8.37
N PRO A 137 0.47 -5.17 -8.50
CA PRO A 137 -0.49 -6.03 -7.79
C PRO A 137 -0.34 -6.11 -6.27
N PHE A 138 0.74 -5.56 -5.72
CA PHE A 138 1.06 -5.61 -4.29
C PHE A 138 1.15 -4.22 -3.66
N HIS A 139 0.90 -3.16 -4.44
CA HIS A 139 1.08 -1.77 -4.00
C HIS A 139 0.27 -1.47 -2.75
N HIS A 140 -0.99 -1.92 -2.73
CA HIS A 140 -1.95 -1.50 -1.73
C HIS A 140 -1.68 -2.23 -0.40
N MET A 141 -1.29 -3.50 -0.44
CA MET A 141 -0.78 -4.25 0.72
C MET A 141 0.49 -3.62 1.28
N VAL A 142 1.48 -3.30 0.44
CA VAL A 142 2.76 -2.72 0.89
C VAL A 142 2.53 -1.36 1.54
N MET A 143 1.76 -0.48 0.89
CA MET A 143 1.45 0.85 1.44
C MET A 143 0.55 0.75 2.67
N GLY A 144 -0.37 -0.22 2.71
CA GLY A 144 -1.22 -0.50 3.85
C GLY A 144 -0.45 -0.84 5.11
N LEU A 145 0.48 -1.80 5.01
CA LEU A 145 1.36 -2.19 6.11
C LEU A 145 2.23 -1.02 6.60
N LEU A 146 2.78 -0.22 5.68
CA LEU A 146 3.55 0.98 6.02
C LEU A 146 2.70 2.03 6.75
N ASN A 147 1.47 2.26 6.28
CA ASN A 147 0.54 3.22 6.89
C ASN A 147 0.07 2.79 8.29
N GLU A 148 0.02 1.49 8.55
CA GLU A 148 -0.24 0.92 9.89
C GLU A 148 1.00 0.97 10.81
N GLY A 149 2.13 1.47 10.32
CA GLY A 149 3.36 1.65 11.09
C GLY A 149 4.26 0.42 11.14
N TYR A 150 3.98 -0.61 10.32
CA TYR A 150 4.84 -1.78 10.21
C TYR A 150 6.04 -1.49 9.30
N MET A 151 7.16 -2.11 9.64
CA MET A 151 8.33 -2.12 8.77
C MET A 151 8.02 -2.95 7.52
N VAL A 152 8.34 -2.40 6.35
CA VAL A 152 8.31 -3.14 5.08
C VAL A 152 9.59 -2.85 4.30
N LYS A 153 10.44 -3.86 4.17
CA LYS A 153 11.65 -3.81 3.35
C LYS A 153 11.50 -4.74 2.16
N LEU A 154 11.36 -4.18 0.97
CA LEU A 154 11.29 -4.94 -0.27
C LEU A 154 12.60 -5.68 -0.55
N LEU A 155 12.50 -6.98 -0.79
CA LEU A 155 13.63 -7.88 -1.06
C LEU A 155 13.61 -8.40 -2.50
N TYR A 156 12.42 -8.68 -3.03
CA TYR A 156 12.19 -8.96 -4.44
C TYR A 156 10.84 -8.39 -4.87
N ASP A 157 10.81 -7.71 -6.01
CA ASP A 157 9.60 -7.26 -6.66
C ASP A 157 9.88 -7.04 -8.15
N ARG A 158 9.20 -7.80 -9.02
CA ARG A 158 9.37 -7.68 -10.47
C ARG A 158 9.07 -6.29 -11.02
N TYR A 159 8.25 -5.50 -10.32
CA TYR A 159 7.85 -4.15 -10.71
C TYR A 159 8.81 -3.07 -10.16
N SER A 160 9.72 -3.44 -9.25
CA SER A 160 10.69 -2.52 -8.64
C SER A 160 11.99 -2.48 -9.44
N SER A 161 12.42 -1.28 -9.84
CA SER A 161 13.72 -1.08 -10.50
C SER A 161 14.93 -1.40 -9.61
N LYS A 162 14.74 -1.56 -8.29
CA LYS A 162 15.82 -1.80 -7.33
C LYS A 162 15.99 -3.28 -6.96
N CYS A 163 14.93 -4.08 -7.06
CA CYS A 163 14.93 -5.47 -6.56
C CYS A 163 14.17 -6.45 -7.47
N SER A 164 14.27 -6.29 -8.80
CA SER A 164 13.59 -7.15 -9.78
C SER A 164 14.41 -8.36 -10.27
N ASP A 165 15.65 -8.54 -9.84
CA ASP A 165 16.47 -9.68 -10.28
C ASP A 165 15.95 -10.98 -9.68
N VAL A 166 15.59 -11.93 -10.55
CA VAL A 166 15.05 -13.26 -10.18
C VAL A 166 16.01 -14.02 -9.28
N LYS A 167 17.33 -13.79 -9.39
CA LYS A 167 18.33 -14.41 -8.50
C LYS A 167 18.14 -14.02 -7.03
N LEU A 168 17.46 -12.91 -6.75
CA LEU A 168 17.14 -12.50 -5.38
C LEU A 168 16.14 -13.45 -4.74
N ILE A 169 15.22 -14.04 -5.51
CA ILE A 169 14.26 -15.03 -4.99
C ILE A 169 15.02 -16.20 -4.36
N ASP A 170 15.99 -16.76 -5.09
CA ASP A 170 16.77 -17.91 -4.63
C ASP A 170 17.64 -17.60 -3.40
N GLN A 171 17.94 -16.32 -3.15
CA GLN A 171 18.73 -15.88 -1.99
C GLN A 171 17.90 -15.80 -0.71
N TYR A 172 16.58 -15.65 -0.82
CA TYR A 172 15.69 -15.48 0.33
C TYR A 172 14.88 -16.76 0.56
N SER A 173 15.32 -17.58 1.52
CA SER A 173 14.54 -18.73 2.00
C SER A 173 13.29 -18.25 2.74
N CYS A 174 12.13 -18.31 2.08
CA CYS A 174 10.85 -17.88 2.63
C CYS A 174 10.10 -19.10 3.20
N GLU A 175 10.07 -19.25 4.53
CA GLU A 175 9.26 -20.28 5.19
C GLU A 175 7.77 -19.91 5.25
N GLU A 176 7.47 -18.61 5.16
CA GLU A 176 6.12 -18.07 5.29
C GLU A 176 5.63 -17.52 3.94
N VAL A 177 4.67 -18.23 3.37
CA VAL A 177 4.15 -17.98 2.02
C VAL A 177 2.65 -17.67 2.08
N TYR A 178 2.24 -16.66 1.32
CA TYR A 178 0.84 -16.25 1.15
C TYR A 178 0.48 -16.20 -0.34
N HIS A 179 -0.81 -16.35 -0.65
CA HIS A 179 -1.33 -16.21 -2.00
C HIS A 179 -2.45 -15.15 -2.00
N VAL A 180 -2.29 -14.13 -2.84
CA VAL A 180 -3.27 -13.07 -3.09
C VAL A 180 -4.10 -13.49 -4.30
N GLY A 181 -5.33 -13.93 -4.10
CA GLY A 181 -6.18 -14.34 -5.21
C GLY A 181 -7.13 -15.48 -4.86
N TYR A 182 -8.08 -15.72 -5.77
CA TYR A 182 -9.04 -16.80 -5.66
C TYR A 182 -8.41 -18.13 -6.09
N SER A 183 -8.95 -19.23 -5.56
CA SER A 183 -8.46 -20.56 -5.94
C SER A 183 -8.59 -20.80 -7.45
N ILE A 184 -7.59 -21.36 -8.11
CA ILE A 184 -7.73 -21.86 -9.50
C ILE A 184 -8.94 -22.81 -9.64
N GLY A 185 -9.23 -23.59 -8.58
CA GLY A 185 -10.40 -24.45 -8.52
C GLY A 185 -11.72 -23.67 -8.66
N ASN A 186 -11.77 -22.43 -8.18
CA ASN A 186 -12.94 -21.56 -8.33
C ASN A 186 -13.07 -21.03 -9.76
N LEU A 187 -11.98 -20.60 -10.43
CA LEU A 187 -12.04 -20.21 -11.86
C LEU A 187 -12.60 -21.35 -12.72
N LEU A 188 -12.05 -22.55 -12.55
CA LEU A 188 -12.43 -23.74 -13.31
C LEU A 188 -13.92 -24.08 -13.11
N HIS A 189 -14.46 -23.82 -11.91
CA HIS A 189 -15.86 -24.03 -11.59
C HIS A 189 -16.83 -23.11 -12.36
N HIS A 190 -16.33 -21.94 -12.80
CA HIS A 190 -17.11 -20.87 -13.41
C HIS A 190 -16.75 -20.57 -14.88
N VAL A 191 -15.88 -21.40 -15.50
CA VAL A 191 -15.36 -21.23 -16.88
C VAL A 191 -16.43 -20.87 -17.90
N THR A 192 -17.56 -21.57 -17.90
CA THR A 192 -18.59 -21.38 -18.92
C THR A 192 -19.25 -20.00 -18.78
N ALA A 193 -19.54 -19.57 -17.53
CA ALA A 193 -20.08 -18.25 -17.25
C ALA A 193 -19.12 -17.13 -17.67
N PHE A 194 -17.83 -17.24 -17.35
CA PHE A 194 -16.84 -16.22 -17.69
C PHE A 194 -16.66 -16.10 -19.19
N THR A 195 -16.60 -17.24 -19.87
CA THR A 195 -16.45 -17.29 -21.34
C THR A 195 -17.66 -16.69 -22.03
N SER A 196 -18.87 -17.01 -21.56
CA SER A 196 -20.12 -16.47 -22.10
C SER A 196 -20.25 -14.97 -21.84
N LEU A 197 -19.90 -14.48 -20.65
CA LEU A 197 -19.85 -13.04 -20.35
C LEU A 197 -18.84 -12.33 -21.27
N TYR A 198 -17.63 -12.86 -21.40
CA TYR A 198 -16.57 -12.28 -22.21
C TYR A 198 -16.91 -12.22 -23.70
N ARG A 199 -17.54 -13.27 -24.24
CA ARG A 199 -17.99 -13.30 -25.66
C ARG A 199 -19.05 -12.25 -25.98
N ASN A 200 -19.81 -11.80 -24.98
CA ASN A 200 -20.85 -10.78 -25.15
C ASN A 200 -20.35 -9.39 -24.76
N ALA A 201 -19.16 -9.26 -24.18
CA ALA A 201 -18.56 -7.98 -23.86
C ALA A 201 -17.95 -7.32 -25.11
N SER A 202 -18.06 -6.01 -25.23
CA SER A 202 -17.28 -5.18 -26.15
C SER A 202 -16.33 -4.25 -25.40
N GLY A 203 -15.34 -3.70 -26.11
CA GLY A 203 -14.31 -2.83 -25.52
C GLY A 203 -13.24 -3.55 -24.69
N VAL A 204 -13.27 -4.88 -24.62
CA VAL A 204 -12.25 -5.72 -23.97
C VAL A 204 -11.23 -6.26 -24.99
N PRO A 205 -9.94 -6.41 -24.64
CA PRO A 205 -8.92 -7.00 -25.51
C PRO A 205 -9.32 -8.39 -26.00
N HIS A 206 -9.00 -8.72 -27.25
CA HIS A 206 -9.26 -10.05 -27.82
C HIS A 206 -8.33 -11.12 -27.20
N ILE A 207 -8.93 -12.22 -26.74
CA ILE A 207 -8.27 -13.37 -26.14
C ILE A 207 -8.75 -14.60 -26.91
N ASP A 208 -7.80 -15.37 -27.47
CA ASP A 208 -8.11 -16.61 -28.19
C ASP A 208 -8.69 -17.65 -27.22
N LEU A 209 -9.96 -17.96 -27.42
CA LEU A 209 -10.70 -18.98 -26.67
C LEU A 209 -10.50 -20.33 -27.38
N THR A 210 -9.50 -21.11 -26.94
CA THR A 210 -9.27 -22.47 -27.43
C THR A 210 -10.07 -23.50 -26.63
N ASP A 211 -10.28 -24.70 -27.20
CA ASP A 211 -11.03 -25.79 -26.55
C ASP A 211 -10.36 -26.27 -25.24
N SER A 212 -9.03 -26.19 -25.17
CA SER A 212 -8.27 -26.34 -23.93
C SER A 212 -7.94 -24.95 -23.38
N MET A 213 -8.93 -24.32 -22.74
CA MET A 213 -8.75 -22.98 -22.19
C MET A 213 -7.58 -22.96 -21.20
N GLU A 214 -6.48 -22.33 -21.57
CA GLU A 214 -5.34 -22.19 -20.66
C GLU A 214 -5.77 -21.35 -19.45
N ILE A 215 -5.31 -21.74 -18.26
CA ILE A 215 -5.58 -21.03 -16.99
C ILE A 215 -5.17 -19.55 -17.11
N SER A 216 -4.12 -19.27 -17.88
CA SER A 216 -3.66 -17.91 -18.21
C SER A 216 -4.73 -17.07 -18.91
N ASN A 217 -5.52 -17.65 -19.81
CA ASN A 217 -6.59 -16.97 -20.54
C ASN A 217 -7.83 -16.74 -19.67
N LEU A 218 -8.19 -17.69 -18.81
CA LEU A 218 -9.27 -17.50 -17.83
C LEU A 218 -8.99 -16.36 -16.85
N ARG A 219 -7.74 -16.25 -16.40
CA ARG A 219 -7.30 -15.15 -15.53
C ARG A 219 -7.44 -13.80 -16.22
N LYS A 220 -7.02 -13.70 -17.49
CA LYS A 220 -7.18 -12.48 -18.30
C LYS A 220 -8.66 -12.10 -18.45
N ILE A 221 -9.52 -13.07 -18.79
CA ILE A 221 -10.96 -12.83 -18.92
C ILE A 221 -11.57 -12.32 -17.61
N ALA A 222 -11.28 -12.99 -16.49
CA ALA A 222 -11.80 -12.59 -15.19
C ALA A 222 -11.37 -11.16 -14.84
N HIS A 223 -10.12 -10.77 -15.16
CA HIS A 223 -9.65 -9.40 -15.00
C HIS A 223 -10.39 -8.40 -15.90
N GLU A 224 -10.46 -8.67 -17.21
CA GLU A 224 -11.06 -7.72 -18.15
C GLU A 224 -12.50 -7.41 -17.80
N LEU A 225 -13.22 -8.40 -17.25
CA LEU A 225 -14.59 -8.27 -16.76
C LEU A 225 -14.69 -7.74 -15.32
N GLY A 226 -13.58 -7.61 -14.59
CA GLY A 226 -13.55 -7.19 -13.18
C GLY A 226 -14.25 -8.17 -12.24
N ILE A 227 -14.11 -9.47 -12.51
CA ILE A 227 -14.71 -10.55 -11.72
C ILE A 227 -13.96 -10.74 -10.41
N ARG A 228 -14.73 -10.79 -9.33
CA ARG A 228 -14.28 -11.08 -7.97
C ARG A 228 -15.04 -12.27 -7.39
N PHE A 229 -14.35 -13.10 -6.61
CA PHE A 229 -14.97 -14.28 -6.02
C PHE A 229 -15.43 -13.98 -4.61
N ILE A 230 -16.61 -14.50 -4.26
CA ILE A 230 -17.18 -14.37 -2.93
C ILE A 230 -17.04 -15.71 -2.18
N LYS A 231 -17.48 -16.82 -2.82
CA LYS A 231 -17.39 -18.20 -2.32
C LYS A 231 -17.28 -19.17 -3.51
N GLY A 232 -16.90 -20.43 -3.30
CA GLY A 232 -16.64 -21.37 -4.40
C GLY A 232 -17.78 -21.60 -5.42
N ASN A 233 -19.01 -21.16 -5.12
CA ASN A 233 -20.17 -21.17 -6.02
C ASN A 233 -20.69 -19.76 -6.38
N GLN A 234 -20.00 -18.70 -5.95
CA GLN A 234 -20.42 -17.31 -6.06
C GLN A 234 -19.29 -16.39 -6.52
N PHE A 235 -19.58 -15.58 -7.53
CA PHE A 235 -18.70 -14.48 -7.94
C PHE A 235 -19.53 -13.22 -8.17
N CYS A 236 -18.89 -12.06 -8.18
CA CYS A 236 -19.50 -10.81 -8.52
C CYS A 236 -18.61 -9.96 -9.43
N PHE A 237 -19.19 -8.95 -10.06
CA PHE A 237 -18.45 -7.92 -10.76
C PHE A 237 -19.24 -6.61 -10.75
N SER A 238 -18.52 -5.49 -10.76
CA SER A 238 -19.10 -4.14 -10.66
C SER A 238 -20.06 -3.84 -11.82
N LYS A 239 -21.22 -3.26 -11.53
CA LYS A 239 -22.17 -2.80 -12.56
C LYS A 239 -21.56 -1.73 -13.46
N LYS A 240 -20.69 -0.89 -12.89
CA LYS A 240 -19.93 0.12 -13.63
C LYS A 240 -18.98 -0.53 -14.64
N LYS A 241 -18.28 -1.59 -14.24
CA LYS A 241 -17.39 -2.35 -15.13
C LYS A 241 -18.19 -3.10 -16.20
N ALA A 242 -19.33 -3.69 -15.84
CA ALA A 242 -20.26 -4.29 -16.80
C ALA A 242 -20.67 -3.30 -17.88
N HIS A 243 -21.07 -2.09 -17.48
CA HIS A 243 -21.44 -1.03 -18.41
C HIS A 243 -20.29 -0.59 -19.32
N LEU A 244 -19.06 -0.51 -18.80
CA LEU A 244 -17.86 -0.23 -19.60
C LEU A 244 -17.54 -1.33 -20.61
N CYS A 245 -18.01 -2.55 -20.36
CA CYS A 245 -17.89 -3.69 -21.26
C CYS A 245 -19.14 -3.87 -22.17
N ASP A 246 -20.03 -2.87 -22.20
CA ASP A 246 -21.33 -2.89 -22.88
C ASP A 246 -22.23 -4.08 -22.49
N LEU A 247 -22.06 -4.61 -21.28
CA LEU A 247 -22.94 -5.63 -20.70
C LEU A 247 -24.03 -4.95 -19.89
N ASP A 248 -25.26 -4.95 -20.41
CA ASP A 248 -26.42 -4.47 -19.68
C ASP A 248 -27.00 -5.54 -18.73
N THR A 249 -27.94 -5.15 -17.87
CA THR A 249 -28.56 -6.09 -16.91
C THR A 249 -29.26 -7.26 -17.62
N THR A 250 -29.86 -7.03 -18.79
CA THR A 250 -30.57 -8.05 -19.56
C THR A 250 -29.59 -9.12 -20.07
N ASP A 251 -28.42 -8.69 -20.56
CA ASP A 251 -27.37 -9.59 -21.01
C ASP A 251 -26.81 -10.42 -19.86
N VAL A 252 -26.52 -9.79 -18.72
CA VAL A 252 -26.02 -10.49 -17.53
C VAL A 252 -27.03 -11.52 -17.03
N GLU A 253 -28.31 -11.16 -16.92
CA GLU A 253 -29.37 -12.09 -16.49
C GLU A 253 -29.60 -13.23 -17.49
N ARG A 254 -29.57 -12.94 -18.79
CA ARG A 254 -29.71 -13.93 -19.86
C ARG A 254 -28.58 -14.95 -19.81
N ILE A 255 -27.33 -14.48 -19.74
CA ILE A 255 -26.13 -15.33 -19.68
C ILE A 255 -26.14 -16.14 -18.39
N ALA A 256 -26.42 -15.49 -17.24
CA ALA A 256 -26.54 -16.17 -15.96
C ALA A 256 -27.58 -17.30 -16.03
N ARG A 257 -28.75 -17.07 -16.61
CA ARG A 257 -29.79 -18.10 -16.77
C ARG A 257 -29.33 -19.26 -17.65
N GLN A 258 -28.66 -18.99 -18.77
CA GLN A 258 -28.12 -20.02 -19.67
C GLN A 258 -27.09 -20.89 -18.95
N GLU A 259 -26.25 -20.28 -18.13
CA GLU A 259 -25.15 -20.92 -17.41
C GLU A 259 -25.55 -21.46 -16.02
N ARG A 260 -26.85 -21.45 -15.71
CA ARG A 260 -27.44 -21.92 -14.43
C ARG A 260 -26.99 -21.14 -13.19
N TYR A 261 -26.97 -19.82 -13.28
CA TYR A 261 -26.77 -18.89 -12.17
C TYR A 261 -28.05 -18.14 -11.81
N VAL A 262 -28.11 -17.66 -10.57
CA VAL A 262 -29.03 -16.63 -10.10
C VAL A 262 -28.24 -15.33 -9.96
N VAL A 263 -28.79 -14.24 -10.48
CA VAL A 263 -28.22 -12.90 -10.31
C VAL A 263 -28.95 -12.21 -9.16
N ILE A 264 -28.20 -11.59 -8.26
CA ILE A 264 -28.72 -10.77 -7.16
C ILE A 264 -27.92 -9.46 -7.14
N ASP A 265 -28.56 -8.35 -6.83
CA ASP A 265 -27.87 -7.09 -6.59
C ASP A 265 -27.07 -7.15 -5.29
N GLY A 266 -25.83 -6.67 -5.32
CA GLY A 266 -24.95 -6.58 -4.17
C GLY A 266 -24.17 -5.27 -4.12
N ILE A 267 -23.45 -5.09 -3.02
CA ILE A 267 -22.49 -3.99 -2.84
C ILE A 267 -21.14 -4.63 -2.50
N MET A 268 -20.08 -4.22 -3.20
CA MET A 268 -18.72 -4.67 -2.93
C MET A 268 -18.23 -4.04 -1.62
N GLU A 269 -17.73 -4.86 -0.69
CA GLU A 269 -17.41 -4.39 0.67
C GLU A 269 -16.26 -3.37 0.71
N ASP A 270 -15.30 -3.49 -0.20
CA ASP A 270 -14.09 -2.68 -0.28
C ASP A 270 -14.30 -1.39 -1.10
N THR A 271 -14.87 -1.48 -2.30
CA THR A 271 -15.05 -0.31 -3.20
C THR A 271 -16.35 0.43 -2.95
N LYS A 272 -17.30 -0.17 -2.22
CA LYS A 272 -18.68 0.30 -2.05
C LYS A 272 -19.44 0.47 -3.37
N GLU A 273 -18.96 -0.13 -4.46
CA GLU A 273 -19.66 -0.11 -5.76
C GLU A 273 -20.81 -1.13 -5.80
N GLU A 274 -21.88 -0.80 -6.52
CA GLU A 274 -22.93 -1.77 -6.85
C GLU A 274 -22.38 -2.85 -7.78
N CYS A 275 -22.75 -4.10 -7.52
CA CYS A 275 -22.29 -5.25 -8.29
C CYS A 275 -23.42 -6.24 -8.60
N TYR A 276 -23.21 -7.04 -9.63
CA TYR A 276 -24.00 -8.25 -9.88
C TYR A 276 -23.36 -9.41 -9.11
N VAL A 277 -24.12 -10.09 -8.27
CA VAL A 277 -23.70 -11.31 -7.57
C VAL A 277 -24.32 -12.52 -8.26
N LEU A 278 -23.49 -13.40 -8.81
CA LEU A 278 -23.91 -14.60 -9.54
C LEU A 278 -23.66 -15.84 -8.67
N THR A 279 -24.75 -16.54 -8.32
CA THR A 279 -24.71 -17.78 -7.54
C THR A 279 -25.11 -18.98 -8.40
N LYS A 280 -24.27 -20.02 -8.48
CA LYS A 280 -24.56 -21.22 -9.28
C LYS A 280 -25.70 -22.04 -8.64
N LYS A 281 -26.71 -22.42 -9.44
CA LYS A 281 -27.93 -23.12 -9.00
C LYS A 281 -27.70 -24.56 -8.57
N ASP A 282 -26.72 -25.24 -9.16
CA ASP A 282 -26.49 -26.68 -8.93
C ASP A 282 -25.94 -26.99 -7.50
N LEU A 283 -25.81 -25.97 -6.64
CA LEU A 283 -25.30 -26.03 -5.26
C LEU A 283 -26.12 -25.19 -4.26
N LEU A 284 -27.34 -24.78 -4.62
CA LEU A 284 -28.31 -24.09 -3.74
C LEU A 284 -29.30 -25.08 -3.11
#